data_AF-A0A661RU53-F1
#
_entry.id   AF-A0A661RU53-F1
#
_cell.length_a   1.000
_cell.length_b   1.000
_cell.length_c   1.000
_cell.angle_alpha   90.00
_cell.angle_beta   90.00
_cell.angle_gamma   90.00
#
_symmetry.space_group_name_H-M   'P 1'
#
loop_
_entity.id
_entity.type
_entity.pdbx_description
1 polymer ?
#
loop_
_entity_poly.entity_id
_entity_poly.type
_entity_poly.pdbx_seq_one_letter_code
_entity_poly.pdbx_strand_id
1 'polypeptide(L)'
;LYAPAFGMLGTLIGLVQMLSRLQEPANIGPAMAVALLTTFYGSLLSTLFFLPIAGKLRSRTVNEIINLEIKREGAISIIKNNNPVIIYEKLSSFISSRLRKPLVKMNLKQAK
;
A
#
# COMPACT_ATOMS: atom_id res chain seq x y z
N LEU A 1 1.31 -11.43 -1.71
CA LEU A 1 1.42 -12.75 -1.04
C LEU A 1 1.50 -13.92 -2.02
N TYR A 2 0.90 -13.83 -3.21
CA TYR A 2 0.84 -14.96 -4.14
C TYR A 2 2.16 -15.23 -4.89
N ALA A 3 3.02 -14.24 -5.13
CA ALA A 3 4.26 -14.42 -5.89
C ALA A 3 5.24 -15.48 -5.28
N PRO A 4 5.49 -15.53 -3.96
CA PRO A 4 6.28 -16.60 -3.35
C PRO A 4 5.56 -17.96 -3.39
N ALA A 5 4.23 -17.97 -3.30
CA ALA A 5 3.44 -19.20 -3.39
C ALA A 5 3.58 -19.87 -4.78
N PHE A 6 3.63 -19.09 -5.85
CA PHE A 6 3.96 -19.59 -7.19
C PHE A 6 5.40 -20.12 -7.28
N GLY A 7 6.35 -19.51 -6.56
CA GLY A 7 7.72 -20.04 -6.45
C GLY A 7 7.78 -21.44 -5.81
N MET A 8 6.99 -21.66 -4.75
CA MET A 8 6.84 -22.97 -4.10
C MET A 8 6.09 -23.98 -4.98
N LEU A 9 5.15 -23.55 -5.84
CA LEU A 9 4.57 -24.45 -6.85
C LEU A 9 5.62 -24.94 -7.85
N GLY A 10 6.56 -24.07 -8.24
CA GLY A 10 7.67 -24.44 -9.12
C GLY A 10 8.63 -25.48 -8.51
N THR A 11 8.85 -25.46 -7.18
CA THR A 11 9.65 -26.51 -6.53
C THR A 11 8.95 -27.85 -6.55
N LEU A 12 7.63 -27.88 -6.37
CA LEU A 12 6.84 -29.11 -6.48
C LEU A 12 6.93 -29.69 -7.89
N ILE A 13 6.84 -28.84 -8.93
CA ILE A 13 6.98 -29.29 -10.33
C ILE A 13 8.38 -29.88 -10.58
N GLY A 14 9.44 -29.20 -10.13
CA GLY A 14 10.81 -29.69 -10.30
C GLY A 14 11.09 -30.97 -9.51
N LEU A 15 10.53 -31.12 -8.31
CA LEU A 15 10.60 -32.35 -7.53
C LEU A 15 9.89 -33.52 -8.22
N VAL A 16 8.71 -33.28 -8.80
CA VAL A 16 7.99 -34.31 -9.58
C VAL A 16 8.82 -34.74 -10.79
N GLN A 17 9.42 -33.79 -11.51
CA GLN A 17 10.30 -34.07 -12.65
C GLN A 17 11.57 -34.84 -12.25
N MET A 18 12.15 -34.52 -11.10
CA MET A 18 13.33 -35.19 -10.56
C MET A 18 13.01 -36.65 -10.18
N LEU A 19 11.90 -36.88 -9.48
CA LEU A 19 11.47 -38.22 -9.08
C LEU A 19 11.07 -39.08 -10.29
N SER A 20 10.53 -38.48 -11.35
CA SER A 20 10.16 -39.19 -12.58
C SER A 20 11.36 -39.72 -13.39
N ARG A 21 12.58 -39.20 -13.18
CA ARG A 21 13.79 -39.57 -13.95
C ARG A 21 14.97 -39.98 -13.08
N LEU A 22 14.66 -40.56 -11.91
CA LEU A 22 15.64 -40.99 -10.91
C LEU A 22 16.70 -41.98 -11.44
N GLN A 23 16.39 -42.71 -12.50
CA GLN A 23 17.27 -43.73 -13.09
C GLN A 23 18.41 -43.14 -13.95
N GLU A 24 18.30 -41.86 -14.35
CA GLU A 24 19.31 -41.16 -15.14
C GLU A 24 19.83 -39.92 -14.38
N PRO A 25 20.94 -40.03 -13.62
CA PRO A 25 21.45 -38.93 -12.79
C PRO A 25 21.84 -37.68 -13.58
N ALA A 26 22.13 -37.79 -14.88
CA ALA A 26 22.38 -36.64 -15.75
C ALA A 26 21.19 -35.65 -15.85
N ASN A 27 19.96 -36.13 -15.66
CA ASN A 27 18.75 -35.33 -15.75
C ASN A 27 18.32 -34.68 -14.41
N ILE A 28 18.97 -35.03 -13.30
CA ILE A 28 18.64 -34.50 -11.97
C ILE A 28 19.06 -33.04 -11.83
N GLY A 29 20.26 -32.68 -12.31
CA GLY A 29 20.79 -31.32 -12.24
C GLY A 29 19.88 -30.26 -12.91
N PRO A 30 19.44 -30.47 -14.16
CA PRO A 30 18.53 -29.56 -14.84
C PRO A 30 17.17 -29.38 -14.11
N ALA A 31 16.57 -30.47 -13.62
CA ALA A 31 15.29 -30.41 -12.89
C ALA A 31 15.42 -29.64 -11.55
N MET A 32 16.53 -29.84 -10.84
CA MET A 32 16.81 -29.12 -9.60
C MET A 32 17.09 -27.63 -9.84
N ALA A 33 17.79 -27.28 -10.92
CA ALA A 33 18.04 -25.89 -11.29
C ALA A 33 16.74 -25.11 -11.53
N VAL A 34 15.76 -25.73 -12.19
CA VAL A 34 14.44 -25.12 -12.42
C VAL A 34 13.73 -24.85 -11.08
N ALA A 35 13.68 -25.84 -10.18
CA ALA A 35 13.03 -25.68 -8.86
C ALA A 35 13.63 -24.53 -8.03
N LEU A 36 14.96 -24.39 -8.04
CA LEU A 36 15.65 -23.32 -7.31
C LEU A 36 15.43 -21.95 -7.96
N LEU A 37 15.49 -21.86 -9.28
CA LEU A 37 15.26 -20.62 -10.01
C LEU A 37 13.82 -20.12 -9.85
N THR A 38 12.81 -20.99 -9.87
CA THR A 38 11.42 -20.56 -9.65
C THR A 38 11.21 -19.99 -8.25
N THR A 39 11.87 -20.56 -7.23
CA THR A 39 11.81 -20.04 -5.85
C THR A 39 12.51 -18.70 -5.75
N PHE A 40 13.68 -18.57 -6.38
CA PHE A 40 14.44 -17.34 -6.41
C PHE A 40 13.63 -16.22 -7.07
N TYR A 41 13.09 -16.43 -8.28
CA TYR A 41 12.29 -15.43 -8.97
C TYR A 41 11.00 -15.09 -8.24
N GLY A 42 10.30 -16.06 -7.65
CA GLY A 42 9.08 -15.82 -6.87
C GLY A 42 9.31 -14.96 -5.63
N SER A 43 10.37 -15.27 -4.86
CA SER A 43 10.75 -14.51 -3.66
C SER A 43 11.29 -13.12 -4.00
N LEU A 44 12.12 -13.03 -5.04
CA LEU A 44 12.74 -11.79 -5.49
C LEU A 44 11.68 -10.80 -6.00
N LEU A 45 10.76 -11.25 -6.86
CA LEU A 45 9.69 -10.39 -7.37
C LEU A 45 8.73 -9.94 -6.26
N SER A 46 8.42 -10.82 -5.31
CA SER A 46 7.60 -10.46 -4.15
C SER A 46 8.24 -9.33 -3.35
N THR A 47 9.48 -9.53 -2.94
CA THR A 47 10.15 -8.67 -1.96
C THR A 47 10.63 -7.36 -2.56
N LEU A 48 11.18 -7.38 -3.78
CA LEU A 48 11.74 -6.18 -4.40
C LEU A 48 10.73 -5.32 -5.16
N PHE A 49 9.69 -5.91 -5.75
CA PHE A 49 8.76 -5.16 -6.60
C PHE A 49 7.38 -5.02 -5.96
N PHE A 50 6.74 -6.14 -5.64
CA PHE A 50 5.33 -6.10 -5.22
C PHE A 50 5.14 -5.49 -3.83
N LEU A 51 6.00 -5.79 -2.85
CA LEU A 51 5.92 -5.21 -1.51
C LEU A 51 6.07 -3.68 -1.48
N PRO A 52 7.11 -3.05 -2.08
CA PRO A 52 7.25 -1.60 -2.05
C PRO A 52 6.16 -0.89 -2.84
N ILE A 53 5.68 -1.47 -3.95
CA ILE A 53 4.55 -0.92 -4.71
C ILE A 53 3.29 -0.92 -3.83
N ALA A 54 2.97 -2.05 -3.17
CA ALA A 54 1.83 -2.14 -2.27
C ALA A 54 1.94 -1.15 -1.10
N GLY A 55 3.14 -1.00 -0.52
CA GLY A 55 3.40 -0.01 0.53
C GLY A 55 3.15 1.43 0.06
N LYS A 56 3.63 1.77 -1.14
CA LYS A 56 3.45 3.11 -1.73
C LYS A 56 1.98 3.41 -2.04
N LEU A 57 1.24 2.43 -2.58
CA LEU A 57 -0.20 2.58 -2.80
C LEU A 57 -0.93 2.77 -1.47
N ARG A 58 -0.63 1.95 -0.46
CA ARG A 58 -1.27 2.05 0.86
C ARG A 58 -1.05 3.42 1.49
N SER A 59 0.17 3.96 1.41
CA SER A 59 0.46 5.32 1.89
C SER A 59 -0.37 6.39 1.16
N ARG A 60 -0.51 6.28 -0.17
CA ARG A 60 -1.39 7.18 -0.94
C ARG A 60 -2.85 7.05 -0.53
N THR A 61 -3.34 5.83 -0.35
CA THR A 61 -4.72 5.56 0.10
C THR A 61 -5.00 6.19 1.47
N VAL A 62 -4.07 6.11 2.42
CA VAL A 62 -4.24 6.76 3.73
C VAL A 62 -4.38 8.28 3.59
N ASN A 63 -3.56 8.91 2.75
CA ASN A 63 -3.67 10.34 2.50
C ASN A 63 -4.99 10.71 1.81
N GLU A 64 -5.46 9.89 0.87
CA GLU A 64 -6.75 10.06 0.19
C GLU A 64 -7.91 10.01 1.19
N ILE A 65 -7.91 9.02 2.09
CA ILE A 65 -8.93 8.84 3.12
C ILE A 65 -9.01 10.07 4.02
N ILE A 66 -7.87 10.57 4.53
CA ILE A 66 -7.83 11.77 5.37
C ILE A 66 -8.42 12.98 4.63
N ASN A 67 -8.08 13.17 3.35
CA ASN A 67 -8.63 14.27 2.54
C ASN A 67 -10.14 14.16 2.34
N LEU A 68 -10.67 12.95 2.12
CA LEU A 68 -12.10 12.72 1.98
C LEU A 68 -12.83 12.94 3.31
N GLU A 69 -12.21 12.55 4.43
CA GLU A 69 -12.75 12.74 5.76
C GLU A 69 -12.85 14.22 6.16
N ILE A 70 -11.82 15.02 5.84
CA ILE A 70 -11.85 16.48 5.98
C ILE A 70 -12.99 17.10 5.16
N LYS A 71 -13.17 16.69 3.90
CA LYS A 71 -14.27 17.19 3.05
C LYS A 71 -15.64 16.82 3.62
N ARG A 72 -15.80 15.58 4.09
CA ARG A 72 -17.04 15.08 4.68
C ARG A 72 -17.41 15.85 5.96
N GLU A 73 -16.47 15.96 6.89
CA GLU A 73 -16.70 16.70 8.15
C GLU A 73 -16.91 18.21 7.90
N GLY A 74 -16.24 18.77 6.89
CA GLY A 74 -16.45 20.14 6.44
C GLY A 74 -17.87 20.36 5.93
N ALA A 75 -18.34 19.50 5.04
CA ALA A 75 -19.71 19.58 4.50
C ALA A 75 -20.78 19.47 5.59
N ILE A 76 -20.63 18.50 6.51
CA ILE A 76 -21.56 18.32 7.64
C ILE A 76 -21.58 19.58 8.54
N SER A 77 -20.41 20.17 8.78
CA SER A 77 -20.30 21.35 9.65
C SER A 77 -20.90 22.62 9.05
N ILE A 78 -20.85 22.75 7.72
CA ILE A 78 -21.52 23.83 6.98
C ILE A 78 -23.05 23.69 7.09
N ILE A 79 -23.59 22.48 6.89
CA ILE A 79 -25.04 22.24 6.99
C ILE A 79 -25.56 22.51 8.41
N LYS A 80 -24.78 22.17 9.43
CA LYS A 80 -25.11 22.44 10.83
C LYS A 80 -24.99 23.91 11.25
N ASN A 81 -24.55 24.78 10.33
CA ASN A 81 -24.35 26.21 10.56
C ASN A 81 -23.47 26.51 11.79
N ASN A 82 -22.40 25.71 11.97
CA ASN A 82 -21.46 25.89 13.08
C ASN A 82 -20.63 27.18 12.88
N ASN A 83 -20.20 27.80 13.98
CA ASN A 83 -19.29 28.95 13.92
C ASN A 83 -18.02 28.58 13.12
N PRO A 84 -17.62 29.34 12.09
CA PRO A 84 -16.47 29.04 11.24
C PRO A 84 -15.16 28.84 12.01
N VAL A 85 -15.00 29.45 13.19
CA VAL A 85 -13.83 29.23 14.07
C VAL A 85 -13.79 27.79 14.58
N ILE A 86 -14.94 27.26 15.02
CA ILE A 86 -15.06 25.87 15.52
C ILE A 86 -14.85 24.87 14.38
N ILE A 87 -15.36 25.20 13.18
CA ILE A 87 -15.14 24.37 11.98
C ILE A 87 -13.65 24.31 11.67
N TYR A 88 -12.95 25.45 11.70
CA TYR A 88 -11.52 25.49 11.45
C TYR A 88 -10.74 24.68 12.48
N GLU A 89 -11.02 24.81 13.78
CA GLU A 89 -10.31 24.05 14.82
C GLU A 89 -10.52 22.54 14.64
N LYS A 90 -11.76 22.13 14.35
CA LYS A 90 -12.10 20.72 14.11
C LYS A 90 -11.37 20.18 12.88
N LEU A 91 -11.41 20.88 11.74
CA LEU A 91 -10.76 20.44 10.50
C LEU A 91 -9.23 20.49 10.59
N SER A 92 -8.69 21.47 11.31
CA SER A 92 -7.25 21.60 11.52
C SER A 92 -6.68 20.45 12.34
N SER A 93 -7.50 19.80 13.19
CA SER A 93 -7.07 18.64 13.97
C SER A 93 -6.65 17.43 13.10
N PHE A 94 -7.26 17.26 11.92
CA PHE A 94 -6.97 16.17 10.98
C PHE A 94 -5.62 16.32 10.25
N ILE A 95 -5.03 17.51 10.28
CA ILE A 95 -3.76 17.83 9.62
C ILE A 95 -2.65 17.90 10.67
N SER A 96 -1.46 17.38 10.34
CA SER A 96 -0.26 17.51 11.18
C SER A 96 0.04 18.97 11.50
N SER A 97 0.46 19.26 12.73
CA SER A 97 0.76 20.60 13.24
C SER A 97 1.70 21.42 12.34
N ARG A 98 2.63 20.75 11.65
CA ARG A 98 3.58 21.39 10.72
C ARG A 98 2.92 21.97 9.46
N LEU A 99 1.82 21.37 9.00
CA LEU A 99 1.12 21.77 7.77
C LEU A 99 -0.10 22.67 8.06
N ARG A 100 -0.41 22.93 9.33
CA ARG A 100 -1.51 23.82 9.72
C ARG A 100 -1.15 25.26 9.37
N LYS A 101 -1.91 25.87 8.47
CA LYS A 101 -1.85 27.33 8.26
C LYS A 101 -2.60 28.00 9.39
N PRO A 102 -1.99 28.83 10.24
CA PRO A 102 -2.68 29.48 11.36
C PRO A 102 -3.87 30.31 10.84
N LEU A 103 -4.94 30.43 11.64
CA LEU A 103 -6.02 31.40 11.42
C LEU A 103 -5.44 32.82 11.47
N VAL A 104 -4.81 33.27 10.38
CA VAL A 104 -4.53 34.68 10.18
C VAL A 104 -5.90 35.31 9.97
N LYS A 105 -6.36 36.02 11.01
CA LYS A 105 -7.61 36.78 11.11
C LYS A 105 -8.16 37.12 9.73
N MET A 106 -9.12 36.32 9.26
CA MET A 106 -9.97 36.71 8.15
C MET A 106 -10.69 37.95 8.63
N ASN A 107 -10.21 39.12 8.19
CA ASN A 107 -10.70 40.41 8.64
C ASN A 107 -12.23 40.40 8.53
N LEU A 108 -12.90 40.60 9.67
CA LEU A 108 -14.31 40.99 9.81
C LEU A 108 -14.53 42.39 9.20
N LYS A 109 -14.06 42.63 7.96
CA LYS A 109 -14.18 43.90 7.22
C LYS A 109 -15.11 43.79 5.99
N GLN A 110 -16.00 42.80 5.98
CA GLN A 110 -17.12 42.76 5.02
C GLN A 110 -18.48 42.67 5.73
N ALA A 111 -18.57 43.26 6.93
CA ALA A 111 -19.83 43.66 7.55
C ALA A 111 -19.82 45.20 7.67
N LYS A 112 -19.95 45.87 6.53
CA LYS A 112 -20.43 47.24 6.41
C LYS A 112 -21.06 47.42 5.04
#